data_AF-D2VWD2-F1
#
_entry.id   AF-D2VWD2-F1
#
_cell.length_a   1.000
_cell.length_b   1.000
_cell.length_c   1.000
_cell.angle_alpha   90.00
_cell.angle_beta   90.00
_cell.angle_gamma   90.00
#
_symmetry.space_group_name_H-M   'P 1'
#
loop_
_entity.id
_entity.type
_entity.pdbx_description
1 polymer ?
#
loop_
_entity_poly.entity_id
_entity_poly.type
_entity_poly.pdbx_seq_one_letter_code
_entity_poly.pdbx_strand_id
1 'polypeptide(L)'
;MTTPTLSNPPPITIEELLQDDCMKKGASIDGSSVGFALVNQSDLRLRPDPKAIFELPPISMISNPNPESVNCPMLKKPMRRIVVLCHVVGKDSGAHFDSDCRYILERTVEKYLTAKNRRMTFKIEPEFYLLDKETRKPLDQCKYSTMYPFAKGQAFIMDLSLECRRLNIPVQVLHHECGIGQYEIEMNHVDLLKQADNLVMFKSLSHVIADRHGLEINFMPKPFRDQAGSGQHIHMRMFKQDETGKEINAFGNFEGAQDELGAQGKSYVAGILKHVKGITAIANPTINSYKRLVNGFEAPTIACWGYKNRTALLRVPLFTSANDAAVEIRSPDLLSNPYLLFSVLIAAGVQGMEDQLEAPPARTDNVFDYSDEELKKEGLELLPENLLEAIKEFEKDPLMKEVFLEHNFNMFKMAKRAEWDKYVHHCVTDWEFERYSNFM
;
A
#
# COMPACT_ATOMS: atom_id res chain seq x y z
N MET A 1 10.79 -6.15 13.88
CA MET A 1 11.79 -7.24 13.80
C MET A 1 12.52 -7.29 15.13
N THR A 2 12.29 -8.33 15.94
CA THR A 2 13.15 -8.67 17.09
C THR A 2 14.01 -9.84 16.65
N THR A 3 15.32 -9.73 16.76
CA THR A 3 16.25 -10.83 16.43
C THR A 3 16.60 -11.54 17.73
N PRO A 4 16.00 -12.69 18.06
CA PRO A 4 16.49 -13.48 19.18
C PRO A 4 17.93 -13.90 18.89
N THR A 5 18.83 -13.65 19.83
CA THR A 5 20.22 -14.08 19.77
C THR A 5 20.28 -15.59 19.97
N LEU A 6 20.29 -16.35 18.87
CA LEU A 6 20.65 -17.76 18.91
C LEU A 6 22.15 -17.87 18.66
N SER A 7 22.89 -18.22 19.71
CA SER A 7 24.29 -18.63 19.64
C SER A 7 24.39 -19.95 18.86
N ASN A 8 24.73 -19.87 17.56
CA ASN A 8 25.15 -20.98 16.69
C ASN A 8 24.47 -22.36 16.89
N PRO A 9 23.16 -22.52 16.66
CA PRO A 9 22.61 -23.82 16.28
C PRO A 9 22.83 -24.09 14.78
N PRO A 10 22.76 -25.36 14.30
CA PRO A 10 22.65 -25.66 12.87
C PRO A 10 21.47 -24.90 12.26
N PRO A 11 21.44 -24.69 10.92
CA PRO A 11 20.33 -23.97 10.28
C PRO A 11 19.02 -24.71 10.55
N ILE A 12 18.18 -24.13 11.41
CA ILE A 12 16.87 -24.67 11.81
C ILE A 12 15.95 -24.83 10.60
N THR A 13 15.36 -26.00 10.34
CA THR A 13 14.39 -26.13 9.26
C THR A 13 13.11 -25.32 9.56
N ILE A 14 12.25 -25.12 8.57
CA ILE A 14 10.95 -24.44 8.83
C ILE A 14 10.10 -25.32 9.76
N GLU A 15 10.15 -26.63 9.60
CA GLU A 15 9.46 -27.59 10.45
C GLU A 15 9.96 -27.53 11.90
N GLU A 16 11.27 -27.41 12.11
CA GLU A 16 11.86 -27.23 13.43
C GLU A 16 11.50 -25.86 14.03
N LEU A 17 11.53 -24.79 13.23
CA LEU A 17 11.13 -23.45 13.66
C LEU A 17 9.68 -23.44 14.16
N LEU A 18 8.77 -24.10 13.45
CA LEU A 18 7.37 -24.22 13.87
C LEU A 18 7.20 -24.92 15.22
N GLN A 19 8.18 -25.72 15.65
CA GLN A 19 8.20 -26.37 16.96
C GLN A 19 8.88 -25.55 18.05
N ASP A 20 9.55 -24.45 17.70
CA ASP A 20 10.28 -23.60 18.62
C ASP A 20 9.35 -22.92 19.64
N ASP A 21 9.84 -22.73 20.85
CA ASP A 21 9.13 -22.08 21.94
C ASP A 21 8.72 -20.64 21.57
N CYS A 22 9.51 -19.92 20.76
CA CYS A 22 9.16 -18.57 20.31
C CYS A 22 7.92 -18.57 19.39
N MET A 23 7.75 -19.59 18.55
CA MET A 23 6.56 -19.75 17.70
C MET A 23 5.32 -20.10 18.52
N LYS A 24 5.48 -20.89 19.58
CA LYS A 24 4.38 -21.35 20.46
C LYS A 24 3.96 -20.30 21.49
N LYS A 25 4.93 -19.67 22.15
CA LYS A 25 4.72 -18.73 23.27
C LYS A 25 4.68 -17.27 22.82
N GLY A 26 5.16 -16.97 21.62
CA GLY A 26 5.34 -15.61 21.16
C GLY A 26 6.49 -14.88 21.86
N ALA A 27 6.60 -13.58 21.60
CA ALA A 27 7.64 -12.72 22.17
C ALA A 27 7.04 -11.43 22.72
N SER A 28 7.63 -10.88 23.78
CA SER A 28 7.23 -9.56 24.28
C SER A 28 7.72 -8.45 23.36
N ILE A 29 6.95 -7.37 23.26
CA ILE A 29 7.33 -6.15 22.55
C ILE A 29 6.93 -4.93 23.37
N ASP A 30 7.76 -3.89 23.31
CA ASP A 30 7.40 -2.56 23.79
C ASP A 30 6.48 -1.88 22.76
N GLY A 31 5.17 -1.95 23.03
CA GLY A 31 4.11 -1.32 22.25
C GLY A 31 4.21 0.21 22.18
N SER A 32 4.83 0.86 23.16
CA SER A 32 4.99 2.33 23.13
C SER A 32 6.07 2.76 22.14
N SER A 33 7.16 2.00 22.03
CA SER A 33 8.22 2.23 21.06
C SER A 33 7.77 2.06 19.61
N VAL A 34 6.66 1.37 19.36
CA VAL A 34 6.08 1.16 18.01
C VAL A 34 4.78 1.94 17.80
N GLY A 35 4.38 2.79 18.75
CA GLY A 35 3.20 3.66 18.63
C GLY A 35 1.85 2.94 18.78
N PHE A 36 1.82 1.73 19.35
CA PHE A 36 0.60 0.97 19.62
C PHE A 36 -0.02 1.26 20.99
N ALA A 37 0.79 1.63 21.97
CA ALA A 37 0.33 1.85 23.34
C ALA A 37 0.99 3.08 23.98
N LEU A 38 0.38 3.58 25.06
CA LEU A 38 1.01 4.57 25.92
C LEU A 38 2.17 3.94 26.70
N VAL A 39 3.14 4.76 27.12
CA VAL A 39 4.34 4.30 27.84
C VAL A 39 4.01 3.51 29.12
N ASN A 40 2.92 3.87 29.82
CA ASN A 40 2.47 3.19 31.03
C ASN A 40 1.64 1.92 30.78
N GLN A 41 1.40 1.56 29.52
CA GLN A 41 0.68 0.36 29.07
C GLN A 41 1.43 -0.34 27.92
N SER A 42 2.76 -0.23 27.91
CA SER A 42 3.61 -0.58 26.77
C SER A 42 3.81 -2.07 26.55
N ASP A 43 3.74 -2.90 27.60
CA ASP A 43 3.97 -4.35 27.48
C ASP A 43 2.90 -5.04 26.63
N LEU A 44 3.24 -5.37 25.39
CA LEU A 44 2.40 -6.17 24.48
C LEU A 44 3.11 -7.48 24.12
N ARG A 45 2.40 -8.38 23.44
CA ARG A 45 2.98 -9.62 22.92
C ARG A 45 2.78 -9.75 21.42
N LEU A 46 3.77 -10.34 20.77
CA LEU A 46 3.73 -10.80 19.40
C LEU A 46 3.34 -12.27 19.39
N ARG A 47 2.27 -12.62 18.67
CA ARG A 47 1.88 -14.00 18.39
C ARG A 47 2.23 -14.34 16.94
N PRO A 48 3.26 -15.16 16.68
CA PRO A 48 3.68 -15.52 15.33
C PRO A 48 2.57 -16.24 14.56
N ASP A 49 2.40 -15.90 13.28
CA ASP A 49 1.51 -16.63 12.37
C ASP A 49 2.30 -17.69 11.58
N PRO A 50 2.06 -18.99 11.82
CA PRO A 50 2.77 -20.06 11.12
C PRO A 50 2.49 -20.10 9.60
N LYS A 51 1.47 -19.40 9.12
CA LYS A 51 1.14 -19.30 7.69
C LYS A 51 1.85 -18.12 7.00
N ALA A 52 2.50 -17.25 7.76
CA ALA A 52 3.11 -16.01 7.27
C ALA A 52 4.64 -16.00 7.50
N ILE A 53 5.30 -17.04 7.00
CA ILE A 53 6.75 -17.23 7.09
C ILE A 53 7.39 -16.94 5.73
N PHE A 54 8.47 -16.16 5.74
CA PHE A 54 9.24 -15.77 4.56
C PHE A 54 10.72 -16.05 4.79
N GLU A 55 11.32 -16.83 3.90
CA GLU A 55 12.76 -17.05 3.91
C GLU A 55 13.45 -16.03 3.00
N LEU A 56 13.91 -14.93 3.59
CA LEU A 56 14.58 -13.85 2.88
C LEU A 56 15.94 -14.31 2.35
N PRO A 57 16.41 -13.72 1.23
CA PRO A 57 17.68 -14.13 0.67
C PRO A 57 18.82 -13.74 1.62
N PRO A 58 19.90 -14.54 1.67
CA PRO A 58 20.97 -14.31 2.62
C PRO A 58 21.73 -13.02 2.25
N ILE A 59 22.08 -12.21 3.26
CA ILE A 59 22.91 -11.01 3.07
C ILE A 59 24.10 -11.11 4.01
N SER A 60 25.27 -10.70 3.52
CA SER A 60 26.37 -10.26 4.39
C SER A 60 25.97 -8.93 5.02
N MET A 61 26.00 -8.81 6.35
CA MET A 61 25.66 -7.54 7.02
C MET A 61 26.77 -6.49 6.94
N ILE A 62 27.71 -6.68 6.02
CA ILE A 62 28.76 -5.74 5.67
C ILE A 62 28.50 -5.30 4.24
N SER A 63 27.91 -4.11 4.11
CA SER A 63 27.85 -3.34 2.87
C SER A 63 29.06 -2.42 2.70
N ASN A 64 30.04 -2.50 3.61
CA ASN A 64 31.21 -1.63 3.66
C ASN A 64 32.29 -2.10 2.67
N PRO A 65 32.88 -1.22 1.82
CA PRO A 65 33.98 -1.55 0.91
C PRO A 65 35.25 -2.08 1.61
N ASN A 66 35.35 -2.02 2.94
CA ASN A 66 36.43 -2.64 3.69
C ASN A 66 35.93 -3.68 4.72
N PRO A 67 35.72 -4.95 4.32
CA PRO A 67 35.28 -6.04 5.19
C PRO A 67 36.23 -6.35 6.37
N GLU A 68 37.47 -5.85 6.32
CA GLU A 68 38.44 -6.03 7.40
C GLU A 68 38.16 -5.12 8.60
N SER A 69 37.47 -3.99 8.40
CA SER A 69 37.13 -3.01 9.46
C SER A 69 36.06 -3.49 10.45
N VAL A 70 35.30 -4.52 10.09
CA VAL A 70 34.21 -5.05 10.94
C VAL A 70 34.75 -6.20 11.80
N ASN A 71 34.92 -5.95 13.09
CA ASN A 71 35.38 -6.94 14.08
C ASN A 71 34.28 -7.93 14.52
N CYS A 72 33.35 -8.27 13.64
CA CYS A 72 32.31 -9.28 13.88
C CYS A 72 32.32 -10.33 12.74
N PRO A 73 32.98 -11.48 12.92
CA PRO A 73 33.06 -12.53 11.91
C PRO A 73 31.70 -13.06 11.43
N MET A 74 30.67 -12.99 12.28
CA MET A 74 29.30 -13.40 11.92
C MET A 74 28.66 -12.47 10.89
N LEU A 75 28.99 -11.17 10.89
CA LEU A 75 28.47 -10.22 9.93
C LEU A 75 29.14 -10.34 8.55
N LYS A 76 30.32 -10.99 8.48
CA LYS A 76 31.10 -11.20 7.23
C LYS A 76 30.54 -12.32 6.34
N LYS A 77 29.69 -13.20 6.86
CA LYS A 77 29.14 -14.33 6.11
C LYS A 77 27.67 -14.06 5.75
N PRO A 78 27.21 -14.46 4.55
CA PRO A 78 25.79 -14.44 4.24
C PRO A 78 25.02 -15.29 5.26
N MET A 79 24.09 -14.68 5.99
CA MET A 79 23.27 -15.39 6.98
C MET A 79 21.88 -15.69 6.41
N ARG A 80 21.40 -16.91 6.66
CA ARG A 80 20.01 -17.29 6.40
C ARG A 80 19.09 -16.46 7.30
N ARG A 81 18.00 -15.93 6.75
CA ARG A 81 17.07 -15.06 7.47
C ARG A 81 15.64 -15.54 7.24
N ILE A 82 14.95 -15.87 8.34
CA ILE A 82 13.54 -16.21 8.33
C ILE A 82 12.79 -15.06 9.00
N VAL A 83 11.78 -14.54 8.32
CA VAL A 83 10.86 -13.53 8.85
C VAL A 83 9.52 -14.21 9.07
N VAL A 84 8.96 -14.00 10.26
CA VAL A 84 7.61 -14.44 10.60
C VAL A 84 6.79 -13.21 10.90
N LEU A 85 5.65 -13.06 10.21
CA LEU A 85 4.70 -12.01 10.54
C LEU A 85 3.89 -12.43 11.76
N CYS A 86 3.58 -11.47 12.62
CA CYS A 86 2.95 -11.70 13.91
C CYS A 86 1.70 -10.85 14.06
N HIS A 87 0.77 -11.35 14.87
CA HIS A 87 -0.27 -10.55 15.47
C HIS A 87 0.22 -9.85 16.73
N VAL A 88 -0.37 -8.70 17.03
CA VAL A 88 -0.19 -8.03 18.32
C VAL A 88 -1.35 -8.41 19.22
N VAL A 89 -1.04 -8.91 20.42
CA VAL A 89 -2.04 -9.34 21.42
C VAL A 89 -1.76 -8.66 22.76
N GLY A 90 -2.83 -8.52 23.56
CA GLY A 90 -2.74 -7.94 24.90
C GLY A 90 -1.93 -8.80 25.88
N LYS A 91 -1.60 -8.21 27.04
CA LYS A 91 -0.75 -8.83 28.08
C LYS A 91 -1.36 -10.12 28.68
N ASP A 92 -2.67 -10.10 28.94
CA ASP A 92 -3.35 -11.10 29.79
C ASP A 92 -4.44 -11.90 29.07
N SER A 93 -4.87 -11.47 27.89
CA SER A 93 -5.87 -12.15 27.07
C SER A 93 -5.26 -12.42 25.71
N GLY A 94 -5.27 -13.68 25.24
CA GLY A 94 -4.92 -14.02 23.85
C GLY A 94 -5.82 -13.35 22.78
N ALA A 95 -6.70 -12.43 23.20
CA ALA A 95 -7.43 -11.51 22.35
C ALA A 95 -6.47 -10.58 21.60
N HIS A 96 -6.86 -10.27 20.36
CA HIS A 96 -6.13 -9.36 19.50
C HIS A 96 -6.12 -7.95 20.09
N PHE A 97 -5.04 -7.23 19.83
CA PHE A 97 -4.94 -5.82 20.18
C PHE A 97 -5.63 -4.96 19.11
N ASP A 98 -6.41 -3.96 19.52
CA ASP A 98 -7.24 -3.18 18.60
C ASP A 98 -6.43 -2.40 17.54
N SER A 99 -5.15 -2.11 17.77
CA SER A 99 -4.25 -1.50 16.76
C SER A 99 -3.44 -2.50 15.93
N ASP A 100 -3.68 -3.80 16.09
CA ASP A 100 -3.13 -4.80 15.16
C ASP A 100 -3.77 -4.62 13.78
N CYS A 101 -3.07 -3.90 12.90
CA CYS A 101 -3.54 -3.61 11.55
C CYS A 101 -3.81 -4.88 10.74
N ARG A 102 -3.02 -5.95 10.96
CA ARG A 102 -3.19 -7.23 10.25
C ARG A 102 -4.49 -7.90 10.69
N TYR A 103 -4.78 -7.89 11.99
CA TYR A 103 -6.06 -8.36 12.51
C TYR A 103 -7.26 -7.53 12.05
N ILE A 104 -7.11 -6.20 11.93
CA ILE A 104 -8.16 -5.34 11.37
C ILE A 104 -8.55 -5.81 9.97
N LEU A 105 -7.57 -6.15 9.13
CA LEU A 105 -7.85 -6.70 7.79
C LEU A 105 -8.54 -8.06 7.87
N GLU A 106 -8.06 -8.99 8.70
CA GLU A 106 -8.70 -10.30 8.88
C GLU A 106 -10.16 -10.18 9.30
N ARG A 107 -10.45 -9.35 10.31
CA ARG A 107 -11.81 -9.08 10.78
C ARG A 107 -12.68 -8.49 9.67
N THR A 108 -12.12 -7.59 8.87
CA THR A 108 -12.83 -6.96 7.76
C THR A 108 -13.14 -7.97 6.66
N VAL A 109 -12.18 -8.82 6.30
CA VAL A 109 -12.39 -9.92 5.34
C VAL A 109 -13.49 -10.86 5.85
N GLU A 110 -13.44 -11.25 7.11
CA GLU A 110 -14.44 -12.13 7.70
C GLU A 110 -15.84 -11.50 7.64
N LYS A 111 -15.98 -10.27 8.14
CA LYS A 111 -17.26 -9.57 8.27
C LYS A 111 -17.94 -9.30 6.92
N TYR A 112 -17.18 -8.78 5.96
CA TYR A 112 -17.74 -8.27 4.70
C TYR A 112 -17.72 -9.30 3.57
N LEU A 113 -16.84 -10.31 3.65
CA LEU A 113 -16.62 -11.26 2.57
C LEU A 113 -16.93 -12.70 2.97
N THR A 114 -16.12 -13.32 3.82
CA THR A 114 -16.20 -14.76 4.13
C THR A 114 -17.56 -15.14 4.73
N ALA A 115 -18.03 -14.41 5.76
CA ALA A 115 -19.32 -14.65 6.41
C ALA A 115 -20.53 -14.46 5.47
N LYS A 116 -20.31 -13.83 4.30
CA LYS A 116 -21.31 -13.57 3.26
C LYS A 116 -21.06 -14.40 1.98
N ASN A 117 -20.20 -15.42 2.04
CA ASN A 117 -19.82 -16.26 0.90
C ASN A 117 -19.31 -15.45 -0.32
N ARG A 118 -18.55 -14.38 -0.06
CA ARG A 118 -17.86 -13.58 -1.06
C ARG A 118 -16.36 -13.74 -0.92
N ARG A 119 -15.63 -13.57 -2.02
CA ARG A 119 -14.17 -13.55 -2.05
C ARG A 119 -13.70 -12.33 -2.81
N MET A 120 -12.57 -11.74 -2.42
CA MET A 120 -12.03 -10.57 -3.10
C MET A 120 -10.52 -10.73 -3.28
N THR A 121 -10.01 -10.28 -4.43
CA THR A 121 -8.57 -10.34 -4.75
C THR A 121 -8.05 -9.00 -5.24
N PHE A 122 -6.84 -8.65 -4.82
CA PHE A 122 -6.18 -7.41 -5.19
C PHE A 122 -4.94 -7.69 -6.04
N LYS A 123 -4.83 -7.01 -7.19
CA LYS A 123 -3.58 -6.79 -7.94
C LYS A 123 -3.07 -5.40 -7.57
N ILE A 124 -1.75 -5.25 -7.44
CA ILE A 124 -1.12 -4.01 -6.99
C ILE A 124 0.01 -3.61 -7.94
N GLU A 125 0.08 -2.31 -8.23
CA GLU A 125 1.05 -1.67 -9.13
C GLU A 125 1.94 -0.72 -8.31
N PRO A 126 2.98 -1.24 -7.61
CA PRO A 126 3.91 -0.42 -6.84
C PRO A 126 4.94 0.27 -7.75
N GLU A 127 4.89 1.60 -7.81
CA GLU A 127 5.87 2.43 -8.50
C GLU A 127 6.97 2.94 -7.55
N PHE A 128 8.21 3.04 -8.02
CA PHE A 128 9.31 3.51 -7.18
C PHE A 128 10.44 4.12 -8.00
N TYR A 129 11.26 4.94 -7.36
CA TYR A 129 12.48 5.48 -7.96
C TYR A 129 13.71 4.68 -7.54
N LEU A 130 14.62 4.47 -8.49
CA LEU A 130 15.98 4.02 -8.21
C LEU A 130 16.92 5.21 -8.30
N LEU A 131 17.70 5.40 -7.24
CA LEU A 131 18.60 6.52 -7.07
C LEU A 131 20.04 6.03 -6.90
N ASP A 132 20.97 6.85 -7.38
CA ASP A 132 22.37 6.75 -7.02
C ASP A 132 22.57 7.08 -5.52
N LYS A 133 23.31 6.24 -4.78
CA LYS A 133 23.40 6.32 -3.32
C LYS A 133 24.16 7.54 -2.82
N GLU A 134 25.10 8.07 -3.61
CA GLU A 134 25.92 9.22 -3.22
C GLU A 134 25.22 10.54 -3.56
N THR A 135 24.73 10.64 -4.80
CA THR A 135 24.14 11.88 -5.32
C THR A 135 22.64 12.00 -5.04
N ARG A 136 21.96 10.88 -4.73
CA ARG A 136 20.51 10.77 -4.54
C ARG A 136 19.69 11.27 -5.74
N LYS A 137 20.31 11.26 -6.93
CA LYS A 137 19.66 11.58 -8.20
C LYS A 137 19.12 10.31 -8.86
N PRO A 138 18.14 10.42 -9.77
CA PRO A 138 17.70 9.28 -10.56
C PRO A 138 18.85 8.51 -11.21
N LEU A 139 18.76 7.18 -11.16
CA LEU A 139 19.81 6.28 -11.64
C LEU A 139 20.12 6.43 -13.14
N ASP A 140 19.12 6.78 -13.94
CA ASP A 140 19.24 7.04 -15.37
C ASP A 140 18.36 8.22 -15.81
N GLN A 141 18.29 8.46 -17.12
CA GLN A 141 17.50 9.54 -17.75
C GLN A 141 16.36 8.99 -18.63
N CYS A 142 15.98 7.73 -18.41
CA CYS A 142 15.03 7.03 -19.25
C CYS A 142 13.57 7.37 -18.87
N LYS A 143 12.63 6.90 -19.71
CA LYS A 143 11.18 7.08 -19.52
C LYS A 143 10.42 5.80 -19.84
N TYR A 144 9.10 5.87 -19.77
CA TYR A 144 8.17 4.76 -19.91
C TYR A 144 8.58 3.73 -20.97
N SER A 145 8.63 2.46 -20.55
CA SER A 145 8.97 1.31 -21.41
C SER A 145 10.38 1.33 -22.04
N THR A 146 11.29 2.18 -21.58
CA THR A 146 12.70 2.10 -22.01
C THR A 146 13.33 0.81 -21.49
N MET A 147 14.12 0.13 -22.33
CA MET A 147 14.76 -1.14 -22.01
C MET A 147 16.29 -1.04 -21.95
N TYR A 148 16.94 -2.13 -21.53
CA TYR A 148 18.37 -2.33 -21.63
C TYR A 148 18.90 -2.08 -23.07
N PRO A 149 20.08 -1.47 -23.26
CA PRO A 149 21.08 -1.08 -22.25
C PRO A 149 20.88 0.32 -21.65
N PHE A 150 19.83 1.05 -22.02
CA PHE A 150 19.66 2.44 -21.60
C PHE A 150 19.06 2.55 -20.19
N ALA A 151 18.07 1.71 -19.86
CA ALA A 151 17.52 1.60 -18.52
C ALA A 151 18.50 0.87 -17.58
N LYS A 152 19.18 1.63 -16.70
CA LYS A 152 20.27 1.10 -15.87
C LYS A 152 19.78 0.28 -14.69
N GLY A 153 18.52 0.43 -14.30
CA GLY A 153 17.88 -0.33 -13.23
C GLY A 153 17.43 -1.73 -13.63
N GLN A 154 17.63 -2.16 -14.88
CA GLN A 154 17.14 -3.45 -15.38
C GLN A 154 17.64 -4.65 -14.55
N ALA A 155 18.92 -4.65 -14.16
CA ALA A 155 19.50 -5.72 -13.36
C ALA A 155 18.84 -5.81 -11.97
N PHE A 156 18.61 -4.66 -11.33
CA PHE A 156 17.92 -4.58 -10.05
C PHE A 156 16.49 -5.14 -10.13
N ILE A 157 15.67 -4.70 -11.10
CA ILE A 157 14.26 -5.14 -11.19
C ILE A 157 14.16 -6.63 -11.54
N MET A 158 15.12 -7.18 -12.29
CA MET A 158 15.20 -8.61 -12.57
C MET A 158 15.52 -9.42 -11.31
N ASP A 159 16.53 -9.03 -10.54
CA ASP A 159 16.88 -9.71 -9.29
C ASP A 159 15.75 -9.63 -8.26
N LEU A 160 15.12 -8.46 -8.12
CA LEU A 160 13.96 -8.28 -7.25
C LEU A 160 12.80 -9.19 -7.68
N SER A 161 12.49 -9.26 -8.99
CA SER A 161 11.45 -10.12 -9.53
C SER A 161 11.72 -11.61 -9.26
N LEU A 162 12.97 -12.07 -9.43
CA LEU A 162 13.37 -13.45 -9.15
C LEU A 162 13.21 -13.80 -7.66
N GLU A 163 13.63 -12.90 -6.77
CA GLU A 163 13.50 -13.10 -5.32
C GLU A 163 12.05 -13.04 -4.85
N CYS A 164 11.23 -12.16 -5.44
CA CYS A 164 9.78 -12.15 -5.23
C CYS A 164 9.16 -13.49 -5.60
N ARG A 165 9.49 -14.05 -6.78
CA ARG A 165 8.99 -15.37 -7.20
C ARG A 165 9.43 -16.48 -6.25
N ARG A 166 10.67 -16.45 -5.76
CA ARG A 166 11.17 -17.40 -4.75
C ARG A 166 10.37 -17.34 -3.44
N LEU A 167 9.85 -16.17 -3.08
CA LEU A 167 8.96 -15.95 -1.94
C LEU A 167 7.47 -16.18 -2.24
N ASN A 168 7.12 -16.68 -3.43
CA ASN A 168 5.74 -16.83 -3.90
C ASN A 168 4.95 -15.52 -3.95
N ILE A 169 5.63 -14.40 -4.22
CA ILE A 169 5.01 -13.12 -4.54
C ILE A 169 4.80 -13.09 -6.07
N PRO A 170 3.55 -13.03 -6.57
CA PRO A 170 3.24 -13.26 -7.98
C PRO A 170 3.47 -11.99 -8.82
N VAL A 171 4.73 -11.68 -9.08
CA VAL A 171 5.12 -10.58 -9.99
C VAL A 171 4.80 -10.93 -11.44
N GLN A 172 4.19 -9.99 -12.16
CA GLN A 172 3.67 -10.20 -13.52
C GLN A 172 4.41 -9.35 -14.55
N VAL A 173 4.41 -8.03 -14.35
CA VAL A 173 4.97 -7.06 -15.30
C VAL A 173 6.03 -6.24 -14.57
N LEU A 174 7.09 -5.89 -15.30
CA LEU A 174 8.13 -4.99 -14.84
C LEU A 174 8.52 -4.06 -15.98
N HIS A 175 8.57 -2.77 -15.71
CA HIS A 175 8.96 -1.78 -16.72
C HIS A 175 9.51 -0.52 -16.08
N HIS A 176 10.19 0.26 -16.92
CA HIS A 176 10.48 1.66 -16.62
C HIS A 176 9.17 2.47 -16.70
N GLU A 177 8.98 3.40 -15.77
CA GLU A 177 7.79 4.24 -15.63
C GLU A 177 8.01 5.65 -16.24
N CYS A 178 7.02 6.52 -16.15
CA CYS A 178 6.97 7.85 -16.75
C CYS A 178 8.01 8.83 -16.16
N GLY A 179 8.27 8.75 -14.87
CA GLY A 179 9.29 9.54 -14.19
C GLY A 179 10.71 9.09 -14.52
N ILE A 180 11.66 10.02 -14.54
CA ILE A 180 13.07 9.70 -14.83
C ILE A 180 13.66 8.80 -13.74
N GLY A 181 14.13 7.60 -14.11
CA GLY A 181 14.64 6.61 -13.16
C GLY A 181 13.55 5.95 -12.30
N GLN A 182 12.28 6.08 -12.71
CA GLN A 182 11.13 5.43 -12.09
C GLN A 182 10.89 4.06 -12.71
N TYR A 183 10.47 3.11 -11.88
CA TYR A 183 10.19 1.73 -12.25
C TYR A 183 8.90 1.25 -11.58
N GLU A 184 8.29 0.24 -12.17
CA GLU A 184 7.12 -0.44 -11.62
C GLU A 184 7.32 -1.97 -11.68
N ILE A 185 6.84 -2.67 -10.65
CA ILE A 185 6.75 -4.14 -10.65
C ILE A 185 5.35 -4.56 -10.21
N GLU A 186 4.49 -4.90 -11.16
CA GLU A 186 3.12 -5.32 -10.92
C GLU A 186 3.06 -6.67 -10.19
N MET A 187 2.27 -6.75 -9.11
CA MET A 187 1.92 -7.98 -8.41
C MET A 187 0.49 -8.39 -8.77
N ASN A 188 0.31 -9.60 -9.33
CA ASN A 188 -0.97 -10.13 -9.79
C ASN A 188 -1.99 -10.31 -8.64
N HIS A 189 -3.25 -10.59 -9.00
CA HIS A 189 -4.35 -10.81 -8.07
C HIS A 189 -4.07 -11.93 -7.06
N VAL A 190 -4.14 -11.60 -5.78
CA VAL A 190 -4.09 -12.55 -4.66
C VAL A 190 -5.15 -12.18 -3.62
N ASP A 191 -5.55 -13.15 -2.80
CA ASP A 191 -6.40 -12.92 -1.63
C ASP A 191 -5.78 -11.88 -0.67
N LEU A 192 -6.66 -11.11 -0.03
CA LEU A 192 -6.36 -9.82 0.58
C LEU A 192 -5.25 -9.84 1.63
N LEU A 193 -5.32 -10.74 2.62
CA LEU A 193 -4.33 -10.82 3.70
C LEU A 193 -2.95 -11.17 3.15
N LYS A 194 -2.91 -12.16 2.25
CA LYS A 194 -1.67 -12.59 1.60
C LYS A 194 -1.09 -11.49 0.72
N GLN A 195 -1.94 -10.73 0.01
CA GLN A 195 -1.47 -9.60 -0.79
C GLN A 195 -0.91 -8.46 0.07
N ALA A 196 -1.50 -8.19 1.24
CA ALA A 196 -0.99 -7.18 2.17
C ALA A 196 0.38 -7.62 2.74
N ASP A 197 0.50 -8.88 3.15
CA ASP A 197 1.77 -9.48 3.60
C ASP A 197 2.82 -9.44 2.48
N ASN A 198 2.45 -9.78 1.25
CA ASN A 198 3.32 -9.74 0.08
C ASN A 198 3.86 -8.32 -0.17
N LEU A 199 3.02 -7.28 -0.07
CA LEU A 199 3.43 -5.90 -0.30
C LEU A 199 4.39 -5.39 0.80
N VAL A 200 4.18 -5.77 2.07
CA VAL A 200 5.14 -5.47 3.14
C VAL A 200 6.48 -6.13 2.88
N MET A 201 6.47 -7.40 2.47
CA MET A 201 7.68 -8.14 2.15
C MET A 201 8.37 -7.63 0.89
N PHE A 202 7.61 -7.20 -0.12
CA PHE A 202 8.12 -6.57 -1.34
C PHE A 202 8.93 -5.32 -1.01
N LYS A 203 8.41 -4.40 -0.18
CA LYS A 203 9.12 -3.19 0.24
C LYS A 203 10.44 -3.53 0.95
N SER A 204 10.39 -4.47 1.90
CA SER A 204 11.58 -4.93 2.64
C SER A 204 12.63 -5.56 1.72
N LEU A 205 12.20 -6.45 0.83
CA LEU A 205 13.07 -7.11 -0.14
C LEU A 205 13.68 -6.09 -1.12
N SER A 206 12.92 -5.09 -1.55
CA SER A 206 13.41 -4.08 -2.48
C SER A 206 14.58 -3.28 -1.89
N HIS A 207 14.53 -2.89 -0.61
CA HIS A 207 15.66 -2.26 0.06
C HIS A 207 16.88 -3.18 0.16
N VAL A 208 16.65 -4.47 0.43
CA VAL A 208 17.71 -5.49 0.47
C VAL A 208 18.40 -5.64 -0.88
N ILE A 209 17.64 -5.71 -1.97
CA ILE A 209 18.20 -5.83 -3.31
C ILE A 209 18.86 -4.52 -3.74
N ALA A 210 18.33 -3.37 -3.35
CA ALA A 210 18.90 -2.07 -3.71
C ALA A 210 20.29 -1.92 -3.10
N ASP A 211 20.45 -2.28 -1.83
CA ASP A 211 21.75 -2.25 -1.16
C ASP A 211 22.78 -3.18 -1.83
N ARG A 212 22.38 -4.37 -2.31
CA ARG A 212 23.26 -5.28 -3.07
C ARG A 212 23.75 -4.69 -4.39
N HIS A 213 22.93 -3.87 -5.02
CA HIS A 213 23.26 -3.18 -6.27
C HIS A 213 23.97 -1.83 -6.03
N GLY A 214 24.21 -1.43 -4.76
CA GLY A 214 24.79 -0.13 -4.44
C GLY A 214 23.84 1.05 -4.72
N LEU A 215 22.53 0.80 -4.75
CA LEU A 215 21.49 1.76 -5.09
C LEU A 215 20.68 2.17 -3.86
N GLU A 216 20.00 3.30 -3.94
CA GLU A 216 18.93 3.69 -3.02
C GLU A 216 17.58 3.51 -3.74
N ILE A 217 16.65 2.76 -3.16
CA ILE A 217 15.26 2.71 -3.62
C ILE A 217 14.42 3.70 -2.82
N ASN A 218 13.57 4.45 -3.52
CA ASN A 218 12.73 5.48 -2.94
C ASN A 218 11.24 5.26 -3.29
N PHE A 219 10.42 5.09 -2.25
CA PHE A 219 8.97 4.89 -2.32
C PHE A 219 8.16 6.16 -2.02
N MET A 220 8.81 7.33 -1.93
CA MET A 220 8.10 8.58 -1.66
C MET A 220 7.08 8.86 -2.76
N PRO A 221 5.88 9.37 -2.42
CA PRO A 221 4.86 9.68 -3.42
C PRO A 221 5.31 10.73 -4.44
N LYS A 222 6.11 11.71 -4.04
CA LYS A 222 6.66 12.75 -4.91
C LYS A 222 8.10 13.09 -4.50
N PRO A 223 9.10 12.32 -4.94
CA PRO A 223 10.49 12.55 -4.59
C PRO A 223 11.08 13.75 -5.32
N PHE A 224 10.60 14.04 -6.54
CA PHE A 224 11.07 15.14 -7.38
C PHE A 224 9.92 16.04 -7.81
N ARG A 225 10.15 17.36 -7.78
CA ARG A 225 9.12 18.38 -8.08
C ARG A 225 8.56 18.23 -9.50
N ASP A 226 9.44 18.11 -10.48
CA ASP A 226 9.10 18.21 -11.92
C ASP A 226 9.00 16.86 -12.62
N GLN A 227 8.86 15.76 -11.86
CA GLN A 227 8.74 14.40 -12.38
C GLN A 227 7.42 13.76 -11.94
N ALA A 228 7.01 12.67 -12.57
CA ALA A 228 5.85 11.90 -12.14
C ALA A 228 5.98 11.46 -10.66
N GLY A 229 4.87 11.38 -9.94
CA GLY A 229 4.87 10.80 -8.61
C GLY A 229 4.90 9.27 -8.66
N SER A 230 5.11 8.62 -7.51
CA SER A 230 5.00 7.17 -7.36
C SER A 230 3.67 6.79 -6.70
N GLY A 231 2.84 6.07 -7.44
CA GLY A 231 1.57 5.51 -7.01
C GLY A 231 1.66 4.07 -6.51
N GLN A 232 0.52 3.61 -5.99
CA GLN A 232 0.24 2.21 -5.70
C GLN A 232 -1.17 1.91 -6.20
N HIS A 233 -1.36 1.73 -7.52
CA HIS A 233 -2.69 1.44 -8.03
C HIS A 233 -3.14 0.06 -7.53
N ILE A 234 -4.41 -0.04 -7.16
CA ILE A 234 -4.98 -1.29 -6.63
C ILE A 234 -6.17 -1.68 -7.51
N HIS A 235 -6.04 -2.82 -8.16
CA HIS A 235 -7.11 -3.43 -8.94
C HIS A 235 -7.86 -4.44 -8.09
N MET A 236 -9.16 -4.24 -7.99
CA MET A 236 -10.06 -4.94 -7.10
C MET A 236 -11.01 -5.79 -7.93
N ARG A 237 -11.09 -7.08 -7.58
CA ARG A 237 -12.08 -8.03 -8.13
C ARG A 237 -12.81 -8.68 -6.98
N MET A 238 -14.12 -8.80 -7.10
CA MET A 238 -14.93 -9.51 -6.11
C MET A 238 -15.69 -10.64 -6.78
N PHE A 239 -15.81 -11.76 -6.07
CA PHE A 239 -16.43 -12.99 -6.52
C PHE A 239 -17.51 -13.40 -5.52
N LYS A 240 -18.57 -14.02 -6.04
CA LYS A 240 -19.68 -14.60 -5.27
C LYS A 240 -20.12 -15.91 -5.93
N GLN A 241 -20.90 -16.71 -5.22
CA GLN A 241 -21.59 -17.84 -5.84
C GLN A 241 -22.90 -17.37 -6.51
N ASP A 242 -23.18 -17.90 -7.70
CA ASP A 242 -24.49 -17.79 -8.33
C ASP A 242 -25.48 -18.83 -7.75
N GLU A 243 -26.71 -18.84 -8.26
CA GLU A 243 -27.78 -19.76 -7.81
C GLU A 243 -27.44 -21.24 -8.01
N THR A 244 -26.50 -21.55 -8.91
CA THR A 244 -26.01 -22.92 -9.17
C THR A 244 -24.81 -23.31 -8.30
N GLY A 245 -24.32 -22.38 -7.47
CA GLY A 245 -23.12 -22.56 -6.66
C GLY A 245 -21.80 -22.29 -7.42
N LYS A 246 -21.85 -21.80 -8.66
CA LYS A 246 -20.66 -21.47 -9.45
C LYS A 246 -20.12 -20.11 -9.03
N GLU A 247 -18.80 -20.01 -8.85
CA GLU A 247 -18.14 -18.72 -8.59
C GLU A 247 -18.22 -17.82 -9.85
N ILE A 248 -18.74 -16.61 -9.69
CA ILE A 248 -18.84 -15.57 -10.71
C ILE A 248 -18.30 -14.23 -10.17
N ASN A 249 -17.81 -13.37 -11.06
CA ASN A 249 -17.35 -12.03 -10.68
C ASN A 249 -18.53 -11.11 -10.35
N ALA A 250 -18.64 -10.65 -9.11
CA ALA A 250 -19.72 -9.80 -8.65
C ALA A 250 -19.77 -8.41 -9.31
N PHE A 251 -18.69 -7.96 -9.94
CA PHE A 251 -18.66 -6.67 -10.65
C PHE A 251 -19.10 -6.79 -12.11
N GLY A 252 -19.11 -8.00 -12.67
CA GLY A 252 -19.44 -8.25 -14.06
C GLY A 252 -20.91 -8.01 -14.40
N ASN A 253 -21.17 -7.52 -15.61
CA ASN A 253 -22.52 -7.45 -16.18
C ASN A 253 -22.84 -8.73 -16.98
N PHE A 254 -23.57 -9.68 -16.37
CA PHE A 254 -23.94 -10.93 -17.04
C PHE A 254 -25.23 -10.85 -17.86
N GLU A 255 -26.04 -9.81 -17.66
CA GLU A 255 -27.35 -9.63 -18.31
C GLU A 255 -27.30 -8.63 -19.48
N GLY A 256 -26.19 -7.90 -19.63
CA GLY A 256 -26.00 -6.91 -20.68
C GLY A 256 -24.62 -6.98 -21.32
N ALA A 257 -24.07 -5.80 -21.63
CA ALA A 257 -22.74 -5.65 -22.23
C ALA A 257 -21.66 -6.24 -21.30
N GLN A 258 -21.01 -7.31 -21.77
CA GLN A 258 -20.05 -8.11 -20.99
C GLN A 258 -18.73 -7.38 -20.71
N ASP A 259 -18.51 -6.21 -21.32
CA ASP A 259 -17.38 -5.31 -21.14
C ASP A 259 -17.72 -4.09 -20.24
N GLU A 260 -18.87 -4.13 -19.56
CA GLU A 260 -19.30 -3.11 -18.60
C GLU A 260 -19.50 -3.67 -17.18
N LEU A 261 -19.51 -2.78 -16.19
CA LEU A 261 -19.86 -3.14 -14.82
C LEU A 261 -21.36 -3.43 -14.69
N GLY A 262 -21.69 -4.50 -13.98
CA GLY A 262 -23.05 -4.79 -13.52
C GLY A 262 -23.47 -3.85 -12.39
N ALA A 263 -24.74 -3.95 -11.95
CA ALA A 263 -25.28 -3.11 -10.88
C ALA A 263 -24.44 -3.15 -9.59
N GLN A 264 -24.03 -4.35 -9.19
CA GLN A 264 -23.18 -4.58 -8.03
C GLN A 264 -21.78 -3.93 -8.17
N GLY A 265 -21.17 -3.97 -9.35
CA GLY A 265 -19.91 -3.26 -9.63
C GLY A 265 -20.06 -1.74 -9.55
N LYS A 266 -21.17 -1.19 -10.06
CA LYS A 266 -21.49 0.24 -9.95
C LYS A 266 -21.73 0.65 -8.50
N SER A 267 -22.49 -0.13 -7.73
CA SER A 267 -22.71 0.16 -6.31
C SER A 267 -21.43 0.06 -5.47
N TYR A 268 -20.49 -0.82 -5.83
CA TYR A 268 -19.16 -0.84 -5.23
C TYR A 268 -18.41 0.48 -5.47
N VAL A 269 -18.39 0.96 -6.72
CA VAL A 269 -17.80 2.26 -7.09
C VAL A 269 -18.45 3.40 -6.30
N ALA A 270 -19.78 3.43 -6.21
CA ALA A 270 -20.51 4.44 -5.46
C ALA A 270 -20.14 4.45 -3.96
N GLY A 271 -19.98 3.26 -3.36
CA GLY A 271 -19.51 3.11 -1.98
C GLY A 271 -18.11 3.69 -1.77
N ILE A 272 -17.17 3.40 -2.67
CA ILE A 272 -15.82 3.99 -2.59
C ILE A 272 -15.89 5.52 -2.71
N LEU A 273 -16.64 6.07 -3.67
CA LEU A 273 -16.77 7.51 -3.86
C LEU A 273 -17.40 8.22 -2.66
N LYS A 274 -18.41 7.61 -2.02
CA LYS A 274 -19.05 8.13 -0.80
C LYS A 274 -18.05 8.35 0.35
N HIS A 275 -17.06 7.46 0.47
CA HIS A 275 -16.11 7.45 1.58
C HIS A 275 -14.72 7.98 1.19
N VAL A 276 -14.51 8.37 -0.07
CA VAL A 276 -13.16 8.58 -0.62
C VAL A 276 -12.36 9.63 0.15
N LYS A 277 -13.00 10.73 0.58
CA LYS A 277 -12.32 11.81 1.30
C LYS A 277 -11.74 11.33 2.64
N GLY A 278 -12.45 10.45 3.35
CA GLY A 278 -11.94 9.78 4.55
C GLY A 278 -10.88 8.73 4.25
N ILE A 279 -11.06 7.97 3.16
CA ILE A 279 -10.08 6.99 2.67
C ILE A 279 -8.75 7.67 2.31
N THR A 280 -8.76 8.90 1.79
CA THR A 280 -7.56 9.64 1.38
C THR A 280 -6.54 9.75 2.51
N ALA A 281 -6.95 9.93 3.77
CA ALA A 281 -6.00 10.00 4.88
C ALA A 281 -5.16 8.71 5.03
N ILE A 282 -5.70 7.57 4.60
CA ILE A 282 -5.11 6.23 4.75
C ILE A 282 -4.37 5.84 3.48
N ALA A 283 -4.97 6.12 2.33
CA ALA A 283 -4.39 5.90 1.00
C ALA A 283 -3.18 6.82 0.75
N ASN A 284 -3.19 8.01 1.35
CA ASN A 284 -2.22 9.08 1.17
C ASN A 284 -1.78 9.65 2.54
N PRO A 285 -1.04 8.87 3.35
CA PRO A 285 -0.91 9.13 4.77
C PRO A 285 0.21 10.10 5.14
N THR A 286 0.86 10.75 4.17
CA THR A 286 2.00 11.65 4.44
C THR A 286 1.78 13.01 3.83
N ILE A 287 2.47 14.03 4.34
CA ILE A 287 2.47 15.37 3.72
C ILE A 287 2.95 15.32 2.26
N ASN A 288 3.91 14.44 1.93
CA ASN A 288 4.44 14.29 0.58
C ASN A 288 3.43 13.65 -0.38
N SER A 289 2.49 12.84 0.11
CA SER A 289 1.41 12.25 -0.69
C SER A 289 0.59 13.31 -1.44
N TYR A 290 0.31 14.44 -0.79
CA TYR A 290 -0.47 15.53 -1.39
C TYR A 290 0.33 16.36 -2.39
N LYS A 291 1.66 16.19 -2.46
CA LYS A 291 2.49 16.75 -3.53
C LYS A 291 2.46 15.87 -4.80
N ARG A 292 1.98 14.63 -4.69
CA ARG A 292 1.67 13.75 -5.83
C ARG A 292 0.27 14.04 -6.38
N LEU A 293 -0.71 14.26 -5.51
CA LEU A 293 -2.11 14.53 -5.89
C LEU A 293 -2.30 15.96 -6.42
N VAL A 294 -1.66 16.26 -7.55
CA VAL A 294 -1.74 17.55 -8.25
C VAL A 294 -1.95 17.31 -9.73
N ASN A 295 -2.59 18.26 -10.41
CA ASN A 295 -2.84 18.16 -11.85
C ASN A 295 -1.51 18.12 -12.64
N GLY A 296 -1.51 17.38 -13.76
CA GLY A 296 -0.40 17.34 -14.73
C GLY A 296 0.58 16.16 -14.63
N PHE A 297 0.41 15.25 -13.66
CA PHE A 297 1.31 14.09 -13.48
C PHE A 297 0.55 12.74 -13.35
N GLU A 298 -0.57 12.59 -14.07
CA GLU A 298 -1.42 11.37 -14.12
C GLU A 298 -2.06 10.90 -12.79
N ALA A 299 -1.78 11.56 -11.68
CA ALA A 299 -2.38 11.30 -10.38
C ALA A 299 -3.79 11.90 -10.29
N PRO A 300 -4.78 11.18 -9.74
CA PRO A 300 -6.15 11.67 -9.65
C PRO A 300 -6.31 12.71 -8.54
N THR A 301 -7.00 13.81 -8.85
CA THR A 301 -7.36 14.89 -7.90
C THR A 301 -8.86 15.00 -7.68
N ILE A 302 -9.68 14.39 -8.55
CA ILE A 302 -11.14 14.50 -8.57
C ILE A 302 -11.76 13.14 -8.21
N ALA A 303 -12.75 13.17 -7.32
CA ALA A 303 -13.52 12.01 -6.89
C ALA A 303 -14.54 11.58 -7.98
N CYS A 304 -14.05 10.90 -9.02
CA CYS A 304 -14.88 10.40 -10.12
C CYS A 304 -14.45 9.01 -10.58
N TRP A 305 -15.22 8.41 -11.48
CA TRP A 305 -14.90 7.12 -12.07
C TRP A 305 -15.14 7.10 -13.58
N GLY A 306 -14.50 6.18 -14.29
CA GLY A 306 -14.67 6.07 -15.74
C GLY A 306 -14.09 4.80 -16.34
N TYR A 307 -14.62 4.40 -17.50
CA TYR A 307 -14.11 3.27 -18.27
C TYR A 307 -12.87 3.67 -19.05
N LYS A 308 -11.79 2.91 -18.91
CA LYS A 308 -10.51 3.11 -19.60
C LYS A 308 -9.90 4.52 -19.39
N ASN A 309 -10.44 5.29 -18.45
CA ASN A 309 -10.08 6.67 -18.22
C ASN A 309 -8.98 6.76 -17.15
N ARG A 310 -7.75 7.08 -17.57
CA ARG A 310 -6.60 7.23 -16.65
C ARG A 310 -6.63 8.54 -15.85
N THR A 311 -7.55 9.45 -16.18
CA THR A 311 -7.68 10.76 -15.51
C THR A 311 -8.64 10.68 -14.33
N ALA A 312 -9.53 9.68 -14.33
CA ALA A 312 -10.44 9.41 -13.22
C ALA A 312 -9.75 8.74 -12.03
N LEU A 313 -10.27 8.96 -10.82
CA LEU A 313 -9.79 8.29 -9.60
C LEU A 313 -10.02 6.78 -9.66
N LEU A 314 -11.26 6.37 -9.97
CA LEU A 314 -11.65 4.98 -10.11
C LEU A 314 -11.72 4.63 -11.60
N ARG A 315 -10.73 3.91 -12.07
CA ARG A 315 -10.68 3.44 -13.45
C ARG A 315 -11.29 2.05 -13.54
N VAL A 316 -12.10 1.81 -14.55
CA VAL A 316 -12.49 0.45 -14.94
C VAL A 316 -11.61 0.04 -16.12
N PRO A 317 -10.63 -0.86 -15.94
CA PRO A 317 -9.76 -1.30 -17.02
C PRO A 317 -10.54 -1.95 -18.15
N LEU A 318 -9.93 -2.06 -19.33
CA LEU A 318 -10.52 -2.83 -20.42
C LEU A 318 -10.63 -4.30 -20.01
N PHE A 319 -11.80 -4.89 -20.18
CA PHE A 319 -12.04 -6.33 -20.11
C PHE A 319 -13.05 -6.73 -21.18
N THR A 320 -13.05 -8.00 -21.58
CA THR A 320 -13.92 -8.55 -22.63
C THR A 320 -14.90 -9.59 -22.12
N SER A 321 -14.76 -10.02 -20.86
CA SER A 321 -15.66 -10.94 -20.18
C SER A 321 -16.10 -10.33 -18.86
N ALA A 322 -17.38 -10.49 -18.51
CA ALA A 322 -17.91 -10.06 -17.22
C ALA A 322 -17.14 -10.68 -16.04
N ASN A 323 -16.56 -11.87 -16.22
CA ASN A 323 -15.72 -12.51 -15.19
C ASN A 323 -14.37 -11.82 -14.94
N ASP A 324 -13.91 -10.98 -15.87
CA ASP A 324 -12.65 -10.24 -15.76
C ASP A 324 -12.82 -8.82 -15.22
N ALA A 325 -14.06 -8.39 -14.96
CA ALA A 325 -14.40 -7.06 -14.48
C ALA A 325 -13.59 -6.68 -13.22
N ALA A 326 -12.98 -5.51 -13.23
CA ALA A 326 -12.18 -4.99 -12.12
C ALA A 326 -12.39 -3.49 -11.96
N VAL A 327 -12.20 -2.99 -10.73
CA VAL A 327 -12.16 -1.56 -10.42
C VAL A 327 -10.76 -1.23 -9.92
N GLU A 328 -10.11 -0.23 -10.51
CA GLU A 328 -8.79 0.25 -10.15
C GLU A 328 -8.91 1.58 -9.39
N ILE A 329 -8.40 1.66 -8.17
CA ILE A 329 -8.23 2.93 -7.46
C ILE A 329 -6.79 3.43 -7.63
N ARG A 330 -6.64 4.67 -8.09
CA ARG A 330 -5.34 5.25 -8.51
C ARG A 330 -4.72 6.22 -7.49
N SER A 331 -5.49 6.70 -6.52
CA SER A 331 -4.97 7.63 -5.51
C SER A 331 -3.96 7.04 -4.54
N PRO A 332 -3.99 5.77 -4.11
CA PRO A 332 -3.08 5.31 -3.07
C PRO A 332 -1.61 5.42 -3.48
N ASP A 333 -0.76 5.58 -2.48
CA ASP A 333 0.69 5.55 -2.62
C ASP A 333 1.33 4.50 -1.71
N LEU A 334 2.61 4.21 -1.95
CA LEU A 334 3.36 3.17 -1.26
C LEU A 334 3.70 3.49 0.20
N LEU A 335 3.37 4.66 0.72
CA LEU A 335 3.53 4.94 2.15
C LEU A 335 2.27 4.58 2.96
N SER A 336 1.17 4.19 2.28
CA SER A 336 0.00 3.60 2.92
C SER A 336 0.32 2.29 3.66
N ASN A 337 -0.35 2.09 4.80
CA ASN A 337 -0.38 0.80 5.47
C ASN A 337 -1.36 -0.11 4.71
N PRO A 338 -0.89 -1.19 4.06
CA PRO A 338 -1.73 -1.98 3.17
C PRO A 338 -2.88 -2.67 3.89
N TYR A 339 -2.70 -3.07 5.15
CA TYR A 339 -3.76 -3.74 5.91
C TYR A 339 -4.94 -2.79 6.17
N LEU A 340 -4.64 -1.56 6.60
CA LEU A 340 -5.65 -0.54 6.85
C LEU A 340 -6.31 -0.06 5.56
N LEU A 341 -5.50 0.18 4.52
CA LEU A 341 -6.00 0.60 3.21
C LEU A 341 -6.95 -0.45 2.62
N PHE A 342 -6.57 -1.72 2.62
CA PHE A 342 -7.43 -2.77 2.07
C PHE A 342 -8.70 -2.90 2.88
N SER A 343 -8.63 -2.77 4.21
CA SER A 343 -9.80 -2.83 5.08
C SER A 343 -10.84 -1.77 4.70
N VAL A 344 -10.42 -0.52 4.50
CA VAL A 344 -11.38 0.54 4.14
C VAL A 344 -11.90 0.42 2.70
N LEU A 345 -11.10 -0.08 1.76
CA LEU A 345 -11.54 -0.35 0.39
C LEU A 345 -12.57 -1.48 0.33
N ILE A 346 -12.40 -2.53 1.14
CA ILE A 346 -13.39 -3.60 1.25
C ILE A 346 -14.67 -3.06 1.87
N ALA A 347 -14.56 -2.43 3.05
CA ALA A 347 -15.72 -2.00 3.82
C ALA A 347 -16.56 -0.95 3.06
N ALA A 348 -15.93 0.06 2.46
CA ALA A 348 -16.63 1.13 1.76
C ALA A 348 -17.34 0.63 0.50
N GLY A 349 -16.64 -0.16 -0.32
CA GLY A 349 -17.23 -0.69 -1.53
C GLY A 349 -18.33 -1.73 -1.25
N VAL A 350 -18.13 -2.62 -0.28
CA VAL A 350 -19.17 -3.61 0.10
C VAL A 350 -20.37 -2.92 0.75
N GLN A 351 -20.18 -1.89 1.58
CA GLN A 351 -21.31 -1.08 2.09
C GLN A 351 -22.11 -0.49 0.92
N GLY A 352 -21.44 0.09 -0.08
CA GLY A 352 -22.13 0.64 -1.25
C GLY A 352 -22.98 -0.41 -1.98
N MET A 353 -22.49 -1.64 -2.09
CA MET A 353 -23.23 -2.77 -2.67
C MET A 353 -24.44 -3.20 -1.85
N GLU A 354 -24.33 -3.19 -0.53
CA GLU A 354 -25.40 -3.58 0.41
C GLU A 354 -26.49 -2.51 0.48
N ASP A 355 -26.09 -1.24 0.48
CA ASP A 355 -26.97 -0.08 0.43
C ASP A 355 -27.53 0.19 -0.99
N GLN A 356 -27.09 -0.58 -2.00
CA GLN A 356 -27.45 -0.45 -3.41
C GLN A 356 -27.27 0.98 -3.94
N LEU A 357 -26.17 1.61 -3.55
CA LEU A 357 -25.88 2.98 -3.96
C LEU A 357 -25.79 3.09 -5.48
N GLU A 358 -26.34 4.16 -6.03
CA GLU A 358 -26.23 4.49 -7.45
C GLU A 358 -24.90 5.20 -7.70
N ALA A 359 -24.10 4.67 -8.62
CA ALA A 359 -22.89 5.35 -9.06
C ALA A 359 -23.28 6.61 -9.86
N PRO A 360 -22.55 7.72 -9.71
CA PRO A 360 -22.70 8.85 -10.62
C PRO A 360 -22.39 8.40 -12.06
N PRO A 361 -22.76 9.19 -13.09
CA PRO A 361 -22.39 8.89 -14.46
C PRO A 361 -20.88 8.69 -14.62
N ALA A 362 -20.49 7.63 -15.35
CA ALA A 362 -19.09 7.37 -15.66
C ALA A 362 -18.53 8.49 -16.56
N ARG A 363 -17.33 8.99 -16.25
CA ARG A 363 -16.64 10.01 -17.03
C ARG A 363 -15.92 9.40 -18.22
N THR A 364 -16.18 9.95 -19.40
CA THR A 364 -15.53 9.57 -20.67
C THR A 364 -14.54 10.61 -21.16
N ASP A 365 -14.54 11.78 -20.53
CA ASP A 365 -13.74 12.95 -20.83
C ASP A 365 -12.46 13.03 -19.96
N ASN A 366 -11.55 13.92 -20.33
CA ASN A 366 -10.35 14.21 -19.55
C ASN A 366 -10.72 15.14 -18.38
N VAL A 367 -10.78 14.58 -17.17
CA VAL A 367 -11.18 15.38 -16.00
C VAL A 367 -10.10 16.36 -15.54
N PHE A 368 -8.86 16.25 -16.04
CA PHE A 368 -7.79 17.21 -15.71
C PHE A 368 -7.97 18.58 -16.37
N ASP A 369 -8.79 18.67 -17.43
CA ASP A 369 -9.01 19.91 -18.17
C ASP A 369 -10.09 20.80 -17.54
N TYR A 370 -10.70 20.34 -16.44
CA TYR A 370 -11.79 21.04 -15.76
C TYR A 370 -11.29 22.25 -15.00
N SER A 371 -11.96 23.38 -15.20
CA SER A 371 -11.89 24.54 -14.31
C SER A 371 -12.70 24.32 -13.03
N ASP A 372 -12.41 25.10 -11.99
CA ASP A 372 -13.16 25.07 -10.72
C ASP A 372 -14.67 25.36 -10.90
N GLU A 373 -15.02 26.18 -11.89
CA GLU A 373 -16.42 26.48 -12.22
C GLU A 373 -17.12 25.26 -12.85
N GLU A 374 -16.43 24.55 -13.75
CA GLU A 374 -16.96 23.33 -14.37
C GLU A 374 -17.09 22.19 -13.37
N LEU A 375 -16.12 22.03 -12.44
CA LEU A 375 -16.22 21.04 -11.36
C LEU A 375 -17.49 21.25 -10.54
N LYS A 376 -17.78 22.49 -10.14
CA LYS A 376 -19.00 22.83 -9.39
C LYS A 376 -20.26 22.57 -10.20
N LYS A 377 -20.26 22.91 -11.49
CA LYS A 377 -21.40 22.72 -12.39
C LYS A 377 -21.73 21.22 -12.57
N GLU A 378 -20.71 20.38 -12.69
CA GLU A 378 -20.88 18.93 -12.84
C GLU A 378 -21.06 18.19 -11.50
N GLY A 379 -21.00 18.90 -10.36
CA GLY A 379 -21.09 18.29 -9.03
C GLY A 379 -19.91 17.37 -8.70
N LEU A 380 -18.74 17.64 -9.29
CA LEU A 380 -17.51 16.89 -9.05
C LEU A 380 -16.78 17.45 -7.83
N GLU A 381 -16.40 16.57 -6.92
CA GLU A 381 -15.68 16.95 -5.71
C GLU A 381 -14.18 16.67 -5.85
N LEU A 382 -13.36 17.54 -5.28
CA LEU A 382 -11.92 17.32 -5.14
C LEU A 382 -11.63 16.35 -3.98
N LEU A 383 -10.54 15.60 -4.12
CA LEU A 383 -9.88 14.94 -3.00
C LEU A 383 -9.32 16.00 -2.03
N PRO A 384 -9.12 15.66 -0.74
CA PRO A 384 -8.41 16.53 0.19
C PRO A 384 -7.06 17.00 -0.36
N GLU A 385 -6.79 18.30 -0.28
CA GLU A 385 -5.59 18.90 -0.90
C GLU A 385 -4.36 18.82 0.01
N ASN A 386 -4.56 18.48 1.28
CA ASN A 386 -3.50 18.33 2.26
C ASN A 386 -3.86 17.30 3.34
N LEU A 387 -2.85 16.88 4.10
CA LEU A 387 -3.00 15.88 5.16
C LEU A 387 -4.00 16.31 6.24
N LEU A 388 -4.05 17.60 6.60
CA LEU A 388 -4.98 18.08 7.62
C LEU A 388 -6.45 17.97 7.18
N GLU A 389 -6.76 18.32 5.94
CA GLU A 389 -8.10 18.13 5.38
C GLU A 389 -8.49 16.65 5.35
N ALA A 390 -7.59 15.79 4.89
CA ALA A 390 -7.86 14.35 4.85
C ALA A 390 -8.13 13.79 6.26
N ILE A 391 -7.38 14.22 7.28
CA ILE A 391 -7.62 13.85 8.67
C ILE A 391 -9.02 14.31 9.12
N LYS A 392 -9.44 15.53 8.78
CA LYS A 392 -10.77 16.05 9.14
C LYS A 392 -11.88 15.25 8.47
N GLU A 393 -11.70 14.84 7.22
CA GLU A 393 -12.67 14.01 6.50
C GLU A 393 -12.71 12.58 7.05
N PHE A 394 -11.56 12.00 7.39
CA PHE A 394 -11.45 10.72 8.10
C PHE A 394 -12.18 10.75 9.45
N GLU A 395 -12.11 11.86 10.18
CA GLU A 395 -12.79 12.02 11.48
C GLU A 395 -14.31 12.07 11.38
N LYS A 396 -14.84 12.63 10.28
CA LYS A 396 -16.29 12.77 10.05
C LYS A 396 -16.93 11.47 9.59
N ASP A 397 -16.16 10.58 8.99
CA ASP A 397 -16.68 9.38 8.35
C ASP A 397 -16.90 8.24 9.37
N PRO A 398 -18.15 7.85 9.66
CA PRO A 398 -18.45 6.80 10.64
C PRO A 398 -17.89 5.43 10.24
N LEU A 399 -17.73 5.16 8.93
CA LEU A 399 -17.16 3.90 8.46
C LEU A 399 -15.69 3.78 8.85
N MET A 400 -14.94 4.90 8.83
CA MET A 400 -13.54 4.90 9.26
C MET A 400 -13.41 4.52 10.72
N LYS A 401 -14.28 5.03 11.59
CA LYS A 401 -14.31 4.68 13.02
C LYS A 401 -14.64 3.21 13.25
N GLU A 402 -15.59 2.67 12.48
CA GLU A 402 -15.98 1.26 12.55
C GLU A 402 -14.85 0.32 12.11
N VAL A 403 -14.22 0.60 10.97
CA VAL A 403 -13.15 -0.25 10.42
C VAL A 403 -11.90 -0.18 11.28
N PHE A 404 -11.51 0.99 11.77
CA PHE A 404 -10.28 1.12 12.53
C PHE A 404 -10.38 0.55 13.93
N LEU A 405 -11.59 0.42 14.51
CA LEU A 405 -11.79 0.30 15.96
C LEU A 405 -11.35 1.58 16.70
N GLU A 406 -11.94 1.80 17.86
CA GLU A 406 -11.83 3.06 18.59
C GLU A 406 -10.37 3.42 18.95
N HIS A 407 -9.59 2.46 19.45
CA HIS A 407 -8.21 2.70 19.86
C HIS A 407 -7.33 3.10 18.66
N ASN A 408 -7.32 2.30 17.59
CA ASN A 408 -6.51 2.59 16.41
C ASN A 408 -6.98 3.85 15.67
N PHE A 409 -8.29 4.12 15.62
CA PHE A 409 -8.85 5.34 15.03
C PHE A 409 -8.28 6.60 15.72
N ASN A 410 -8.24 6.59 17.05
CA ASN A 410 -7.69 7.69 17.82
C ASN A 410 -6.16 7.81 17.66
N MET A 411 -5.43 6.70 17.71
CA MET A 411 -3.98 6.69 17.53
C MET A 411 -3.57 7.17 16.14
N PHE A 412 -4.26 6.72 15.09
CA PHE A 412 -4.00 7.15 13.71
C PHE A 412 -4.17 8.66 13.57
N LYS A 413 -5.31 9.21 14.01
CA LYS A 413 -5.58 10.65 14.02
C LYS A 413 -4.49 11.42 14.77
N MET A 414 -4.15 10.99 15.98
CA MET A 414 -3.15 11.67 16.82
C MET A 414 -1.77 11.69 16.14
N ALA A 415 -1.32 10.55 15.61
CA ALA A 415 -0.04 10.44 14.93
C ALA A 415 0.02 11.34 13.68
N LYS A 416 -1.05 11.36 12.88
CA LYS A 416 -1.09 12.14 11.63
C LYS A 416 -1.23 13.64 11.90
N ARG A 417 -1.96 14.05 12.93
CA ARG A 417 -1.99 15.45 13.39
C ARG A 417 -0.63 15.91 13.91
N ALA A 418 0.06 15.07 14.69
CA ALA A 418 1.41 15.39 15.17
C ALA A 418 2.43 15.54 14.01
N GLU A 419 2.33 14.70 12.97
CA GLU A 419 3.14 14.85 11.75
C GLU A 419 2.87 16.18 11.05
N TRP A 420 1.58 16.54 10.88
CA TRP A 420 1.18 17.81 10.29
C TRP A 420 1.68 19.02 11.09
N ASP A 421 1.46 19.02 12.41
CA ASP A 421 1.87 20.11 13.29
C ASP A 421 3.40 20.27 13.26
N LYS A 422 4.15 19.17 13.23
CA LYS A 422 5.61 19.21 13.11
C LYS A 422 6.04 19.89 11.81
N TYR A 423 5.38 19.59 10.69
CA TYR A 423 5.67 20.22 9.42
C TYR A 423 5.37 21.72 9.43
N VAL A 424 4.16 22.10 9.84
CA VAL A 424 3.73 23.51 9.81
C VAL A 424 4.50 24.38 10.81
N HIS A 425 4.86 23.85 11.99
CA HIS A 425 5.52 24.64 13.03
C HIS A 425 7.05 24.64 12.94
N HIS A 426 7.67 23.67 12.28
CA HIS A 426 9.13 23.49 12.32
C HIS A 426 9.82 23.37 10.97
N CYS A 427 9.10 23.33 9.85
CA CYS A 427 9.70 23.27 8.52
C CYS A 427 9.53 24.60 7.79
N VAL A 428 10.58 25.42 7.76
CA VAL A 428 10.70 26.57 6.83
C VAL A 428 11.57 26.12 5.66
N THR A 429 11.03 26.23 4.45
CA THR A 429 11.66 25.72 3.22
C THR A 429 12.42 26.81 2.47
N ASP A 430 13.38 26.40 1.63
CA ASP A 430 14.10 27.32 0.75
C ASP A 430 13.14 28.09 -0.18
N TRP A 431 12.04 27.48 -0.61
CA TRP A 431 11.02 28.15 -1.42
C TRP A 431 10.37 29.33 -0.67
N GLU A 432 10.06 29.16 0.61
CA GLU A 432 9.52 30.24 1.45
C GLU A 432 10.56 31.34 1.63
N PHE A 433 11.82 30.97 1.87
CA PHE A 433 12.90 31.94 1.99
C PHE A 433 13.10 32.74 0.70
N GLU A 434 13.22 32.08 -0.44
CA GLU A 434 13.37 32.73 -1.75
C GLU A 434 12.20 33.66 -2.08
N ARG A 435 10.98 33.27 -1.71
CA ARG A 435 9.76 34.04 -2.01
C ARG A 435 9.59 35.27 -1.10
N TYR A 436 9.89 35.13 0.18
CA TYR A 436 9.50 36.11 1.20
C TYR A 436 10.67 36.92 1.79
N SER A 437 11.92 36.46 1.67
CA SER A 437 13.09 37.14 2.28
C SER A 437 13.34 38.56 1.77
N ASN A 438 12.92 38.87 0.54
CA ASN A 438 13.09 40.19 -0.09
C ASN A 438 11.76 40.91 -0.36
N PHE A 439 10.69 40.55 0.37
CA PHE A 439 9.40 41.22 0.24
C PHE A 439 9.43 42.55 1.02
N MET A 440 9.28 43.69 0.33
CA MET A 440 9.09 45.01 0.95
C MET A 440 7.64 45.21 1.39
#